data_AF-A0A5B8UDD4-F1
#
_entry.id   AF-A0A5B8UDD4-F1
#
_cell.length_a   1.000
_cell.length_b   1.000
_cell.length_c   1.000
_cell.angle_alpha   90.00
_cell.angle_beta   90.00
_cell.angle_gamma   90.00
#
_symmetry.space_group_name_H-M   'P 1'
#
loop_
_entity.id
_entity.type
_entity.pdbx_description
1 polymer ?
#
loop_
_entity_poly.entity_id
_entity_poly.type
_entity_poly.pdbx_seq_one_letter_code
_entity_poly.pdbx_strand_id
1 'polypeptide(L)'
;MKKTFFAFLILFTSFTGFAQTKPVQTAKISVPSVQCEMCKTRIEEYLKRIDGVTFVNVAVKKKEVTVKYLTDRTNEEMIKTSIANAGYDAAEIKANPDSYKMLPKCCKKPEDGGGMPKH
;
A
#
# COMPACT_ATOMS: atom_id res chain seq x y z
N MET A 1 5.07 -51.48 -40.54
CA MET A 1 4.13 -50.90 -39.54
C MET A 1 4.83 -50.82 -38.19
N LYS A 2 4.73 -49.69 -37.46
CA LYS A 2 5.07 -49.48 -36.02
C LYS A 2 6.12 -48.42 -35.62
N LYS A 3 6.79 -47.68 -36.52
CA LYS A 3 7.78 -46.66 -36.07
C LYS A 3 7.49 -45.19 -36.42
N THR A 4 6.50 -44.90 -37.26
CA THR A 4 6.15 -43.53 -37.65
C THR A 4 4.97 -42.94 -36.87
N PHE A 5 4.32 -43.71 -36.00
CA PHE A 5 3.12 -43.29 -35.27
C PHE A 5 3.42 -42.51 -33.96
N PHE A 6 4.68 -42.45 -33.52
CA PHE A 6 5.07 -41.80 -32.26
C PHE A 6 5.53 -40.34 -32.41
N ALA A 7 5.62 -39.82 -33.64
CA ALA A 7 6.16 -38.48 -33.90
C ALA A 7 5.10 -37.37 -33.99
N PHE A 8 3.80 -37.70 -33.92
CA PHE A 8 2.73 -36.74 -34.23
C PHE A 8 1.90 -36.26 -33.02
N LEU A 9 2.21 -36.72 -31.81
CA LEU A 9 1.41 -36.43 -30.60
C LEU A 9 2.06 -35.43 -29.62
N ILE A 10 3.07 -34.66 -30.06
CA ILE A 10 3.79 -33.69 -29.20
C ILE A 10 3.65 -32.25 -29.72
N LEU A 11 2.75 -32.00 -30.69
CA LEU A 11 2.65 -30.68 -31.34
C LEU A 11 1.44 -29.82 -30.90
N PHE A 12 0.73 -30.17 -29.82
CA PHE A 12 -0.55 -29.50 -29.47
C PHE A 12 -0.68 -29.00 -28.03
N THR A 13 0.40 -28.91 -27.25
CA THR A 13 0.35 -28.15 -25.97
C THR A 13 0.61 -26.68 -26.23
N SER A 14 -0.32 -26.09 -26.97
CA SER A 14 -0.60 -24.66 -27.01
C SER A 14 -1.05 -24.24 -25.61
N PHE A 15 -0.11 -23.88 -24.74
CA PHE A 15 -0.45 -23.10 -23.55
C PHE A 15 0.05 -21.67 -23.77
N THR A 16 -0.61 -20.96 -24.67
CA THR A 16 -0.51 -19.49 -24.72
C THR A 16 -1.13 -18.97 -23.42
N GLY A 17 -0.29 -18.81 -22.41
CA GLY A 17 -0.66 -18.11 -21.19
C GLY A 17 -0.95 -16.67 -21.53
N PHE A 18 -2.23 -16.29 -21.55
CA PHE A 18 -2.62 -14.89 -21.50
C PHE A 18 -2.19 -14.35 -20.14
N ALA A 19 -1.05 -13.65 -20.11
CA ALA A 19 -0.67 -12.84 -18.98
C ALA A 19 -1.68 -11.68 -18.88
N GLN A 20 -2.74 -11.88 -18.08
CA GLN A 20 -3.68 -10.80 -17.79
C GLN A 20 -2.92 -9.73 -16.99
N THR A 21 -2.62 -8.61 -17.63
CA THR A 21 -2.10 -7.41 -16.98
C THR A 21 -3.18 -6.87 -16.06
N LYS A 22 -3.06 -7.18 -14.77
CA LYS A 22 -3.98 -6.67 -13.75
C LYS A 22 -4.00 -5.13 -13.77
N PRO A 23 -5.18 -4.48 -13.70
CA PRO A 23 -5.25 -3.02 -13.74
C PRO A 23 -4.63 -2.42 -12.48
N VAL A 24 -3.52 -1.71 -12.65
CA VAL A 24 -2.85 -0.93 -11.61
C VAL A 24 -3.43 0.47 -11.60
N GLN A 25 -3.89 0.94 -10.44
CA GLN A 25 -4.29 2.33 -10.21
C GLN A 25 -3.30 3.03 -9.28
N THR A 26 -3.25 4.37 -9.39
CA THR A 26 -2.45 5.23 -8.51
C THR A 26 -3.38 6.14 -7.73
N ALA A 27 -3.32 6.10 -6.41
CA ALA A 27 -4.04 7.01 -5.52
C ALA A 27 -3.07 7.94 -4.79
N LYS A 28 -3.51 9.16 -4.54
CA LYS A 28 -2.82 10.16 -3.72
C LYS A 28 -3.70 10.50 -2.54
N ILE A 29 -3.21 10.20 -1.33
CA ILE A 29 -3.97 10.33 -0.10
C ILE A 29 -3.30 11.37 0.78
N SER A 30 -4.05 12.38 1.21
CA SER A 30 -3.57 13.38 2.16
C SER A 30 -3.42 12.76 3.55
N VAL A 31 -2.28 12.95 4.20
CA VAL A 31 -1.96 12.45 5.54
C VAL A 31 -1.38 13.59 6.38
N PRO A 32 -2.24 14.45 6.96
CA PRO A 32 -1.81 15.69 7.60
C PRO A 32 -0.98 15.49 8.88
N SER A 33 -1.14 14.32 9.50
CA SER A 33 -0.46 13.89 10.72
C SER A 33 0.96 13.38 10.50
N VAL A 34 1.44 13.26 9.26
CA VAL A 34 2.83 12.84 9.00
C VAL A 34 3.79 14.01 9.28
N GLN A 35 4.87 13.75 10.01
CA GLN A 35 5.76 14.83 10.50
C GLN A 35 7.24 14.59 10.25
N CYS A 36 7.69 13.34 10.27
CA CYS A 36 9.10 12.98 10.15
C CYS A 36 9.30 11.70 9.34
N GLU A 37 10.56 11.40 9.02
CA GLU A 37 10.93 10.19 8.28
C GLU A 37 10.49 8.90 9.01
N MET A 38 10.50 8.88 10.36
CA MET A 38 9.98 7.73 11.11
C MET A 38 8.48 7.50 10.90
N CYS A 39 7.69 8.57 10.82
CA CYS A 39 6.26 8.47 10.48
C CYS A 39 6.08 7.90 9.07
N LYS A 40 6.91 8.36 8.13
CA LYS A 40 6.93 7.85 6.75
C LYS A 40 7.25 6.36 6.71
N THR A 41 8.36 5.92 7.33
CA THR A 41 8.75 4.51 7.33
C THR A 41 7.64 3.64 7.90
N ARG A 42 7.00 4.05 9.00
CA ARG A 42 5.89 3.32 9.61
C ARG A 42 4.70 3.16 8.66
N ILE A 43 4.29 4.23 7.99
CA ILE A 43 3.19 4.18 7.02
C ILE A 43 3.57 3.29 5.82
N GLU A 44 4.79 3.43 5.30
CA GLU A 44 5.27 2.61 4.18
C GLU A 44 5.29 1.12 4.53
N GLU A 45 5.82 0.76 5.71
CA GLU A 45 5.84 -0.62 6.19
C GLU A 45 4.44 -1.20 6.38
N TYR A 46 3.50 -0.39 6.86
CA TYR A 46 2.12 -0.83 7.05
C TYR A 46 1.41 -1.06 5.72
N LEU A 47 1.55 -0.13 4.77
CA LEU A 47 0.92 -0.22 3.46
C LEU A 47 1.53 -1.31 2.56
N LYS A 48 2.84 -1.57 2.67
CA LYS A 48 3.51 -2.66 1.93
C LYS A 48 3.01 -4.05 2.32
N ARG A 49 2.34 -4.20 3.47
CA ARG A 49 1.76 -5.48 3.92
C ARG A 49 0.37 -5.76 3.32
N ILE A 50 -0.23 -4.78 2.66
CA ILE A 50 -1.56 -4.93 2.05
C ILE A 50 -1.41 -5.68 0.74
N ASP A 51 -2.16 -6.77 0.58
CA ASP A 51 -2.20 -7.49 -0.70
C ASP A 51 -2.69 -6.57 -1.82
N GLY A 52 -1.99 -6.61 -2.95
CA GLY A 52 -2.26 -5.74 -4.09
C GLY A 52 -1.52 -4.41 -4.08
N VAL A 53 -0.88 -3.98 -2.99
CA VAL A 53 -0.04 -2.76 -3.02
C VAL A 53 1.29 -3.09 -3.68
N THR A 54 1.61 -2.38 -4.77
CA THR A 54 2.84 -2.60 -5.55
C THR A 54 3.89 -1.51 -5.33
N PHE A 55 3.45 -0.32 -4.93
CA PHE A 55 4.34 0.80 -4.66
C PHE A 55 3.74 1.73 -3.61
N VAL A 56 4.59 2.25 -2.73
CA VAL A 56 4.22 3.25 -1.72
C VAL A 56 5.32 4.30 -1.66
N ASN A 57 4.93 5.57 -1.68
CA ASN A 57 5.82 6.69 -1.41
C ASN A 57 5.12 7.69 -0.50
N VAL A 58 5.73 7.99 0.64
CA VAL A 58 5.21 9.02 1.55
C VAL A 58 6.03 10.30 1.36
N ALA A 59 5.37 11.38 0.95
CA ALA A 59 5.97 12.69 0.81
C ALA A 59 5.71 13.52 2.07
N VAL A 60 6.61 13.44 3.07
CA VAL A 60 6.47 14.13 4.36
C VAL A 60 6.24 15.64 4.20
N LYS A 61 6.98 16.29 3.30
CA LYS A 61 6.85 17.73 3.01
C LYS A 61 5.49 18.12 2.45
N LYS A 62 4.89 17.25 1.64
CA LYS A 62 3.57 17.47 1.01
C LYS A 62 2.43 16.93 1.85
N LYS A 63 2.73 16.18 2.92
CA LYS A 63 1.74 15.46 3.73
C LYS A 63 0.84 14.59 2.86
N GLU A 64 1.44 13.88 1.91
CA GLU A 64 0.72 13.07 0.93
C GLU A 64 1.37 11.69 0.80
N VAL A 65 0.55 10.65 0.63
CA VAL A 65 0.99 9.29 0.36
C VAL A 65 0.52 8.91 -1.04
N THR A 66 1.47 8.58 -1.92
CA THR A 66 1.19 8.02 -3.24
C THR A 66 1.28 6.51 -3.17
N VAL A 67 0.21 5.81 -3.56
CA VAL A 67 0.14 4.35 -3.56
C VAL A 67 -0.23 3.87 -4.95
N LYS A 68 0.51 2.89 -5.47
CA LYS A 68 0.08 2.11 -6.64
C LYS A 68 -0.43 0.76 -6.17
N TYR A 69 -1.59 0.35 -6.68
CA TYR A 69 -2.24 -0.86 -6.23
C TYR A 69 -3.01 -1.55 -7.34
N LEU A 70 -3.18 -2.86 -7.17
CA LEU A 70 -3.97 -3.73 -8.03
C LEU A 70 -5.45 -3.64 -7.63
N THR A 71 -6.26 -3.19 -8.58
CA THR A 71 -7.69 -2.89 -8.36
C THR A 71 -8.57 -4.12 -8.11
N ASP A 72 -8.07 -5.31 -8.44
CA ASP A 72 -8.71 -6.60 -8.17
C ASP A 72 -8.42 -7.14 -6.75
N ARG A 73 -7.48 -6.51 -6.03
CA ARG A 73 -7.04 -6.92 -4.68
C ARG A 73 -7.39 -5.91 -3.60
N THR A 74 -7.30 -4.62 -3.94
CA THR A 74 -7.55 -3.53 -2.99
C THR A 74 -8.12 -2.31 -3.71
N ASN A 75 -8.62 -1.35 -2.94
CA ASN A 75 -9.19 -0.11 -3.44
C ASN A 75 -8.71 1.08 -2.59
N GLU A 76 -9.00 2.31 -3.05
CA GLU A 76 -8.58 3.52 -2.37
C GLU A 76 -9.10 3.63 -0.93
N GLU A 77 -10.35 3.21 -0.67
CA GLU A 77 -10.98 3.25 0.65
C GLU A 77 -10.29 2.30 1.64
N MET A 78 -9.93 1.09 1.20
CA MET A 78 -9.14 0.14 2.00
C MET A 78 -7.75 0.70 2.32
N ILE A 79 -7.12 1.41 1.39
CA ILE A 79 -5.82 2.03 1.62
C ILE A 79 -5.95 3.16 2.64
N LYS A 80 -6.94 4.04 2.51
CA LYS A 80 -7.22 5.11 3.49
C LYS A 80 -7.49 4.52 4.88
N THR A 81 -8.34 3.49 4.95
CA THR A 81 -8.64 2.76 6.20
C THR A 81 -7.39 2.13 6.80
N SER A 82 -6.50 1.60 5.98
CA SER A 82 -5.24 1.02 6.46
C SER A 82 -4.29 2.08 7.02
N ILE A 83 -4.24 3.27 6.43
CA ILE A 83 -3.49 4.41 7.00
C ILE A 83 -4.09 4.83 8.35
N ALA A 84 -5.43 4.87 8.45
CA ALA A 84 -6.14 5.10 9.70
C ALA A 84 -5.82 4.05 10.76
N ASN A 85 -5.76 2.78 10.38
CA ASN A 85 -5.38 1.67 11.25
C ASN A 85 -3.89 1.66 11.59
N ALA A 86 -3.04 2.33 10.83
CA ALA A 86 -1.66 2.61 11.21
C ALA A 86 -1.56 3.71 12.28
N GLY A 87 -2.66 4.42 12.58
CA GLY A 87 -2.74 5.50 13.55
C GLY A 87 -2.63 6.90 12.94
N TYR A 88 -2.77 7.07 11.62
CA TYR A 88 -2.62 8.37 10.95
C TYR A 88 -3.92 8.79 10.26
N ASP A 89 -4.20 10.09 10.21
CA ASP A 89 -5.36 10.59 9.48
C ASP A 89 -5.15 10.40 7.96
N ALA A 90 -6.17 9.94 7.24
CA ALA A 90 -6.11 9.63 5.82
C ALA A 90 -7.28 10.32 5.08
N ALA A 91 -6.99 11.49 4.51
CA ALA A 91 -7.97 12.39 3.92
C ALA A 91 -9.14 12.64 4.89
N GLU A 92 -10.35 12.18 4.56
CA GLU A 92 -11.55 12.26 5.39
C GLU A 92 -11.61 11.24 6.54
N ILE A 93 -10.82 10.16 6.50
CA ILE A 93 -10.83 9.10 7.51
C ILE A 93 -9.89 9.46 8.66
N LYS A 94 -10.42 9.52 9.89
CA LYS A 94 -9.62 9.78 11.10
C LYS A 94 -8.85 8.55 11.53
N ALA A 95 -7.69 8.79 12.16
CA ALA A 95 -6.89 7.73 12.76
C ALA A 95 -7.73 6.85 13.71
N ASN A 96 -7.52 5.53 13.64
CA ASN A 96 -8.10 4.61 14.60
C ASN A 96 -7.56 4.98 16.01
N PRO A 97 -8.44 5.21 16.99
CA PRO A 97 -8.03 5.72 18.30
C PRO A 97 -7.12 4.74 19.05
N ASP A 98 -7.28 3.43 18.86
CA ASP A 98 -6.48 2.43 19.57
C ASP A 98 -5.09 2.30 18.93
N SER A 99 -5.03 2.28 17.59
CA SER A 99 -3.76 2.35 16.86
C SER A 99 -3.00 3.64 17.17
N TYR A 100 -3.71 4.77 17.30
CA TYR A 100 -3.13 6.06 17.65
C TYR A 100 -2.51 6.07 19.04
N LYS A 101 -3.17 5.48 20.04
CA LYS A 101 -2.62 5.37 21.41
C LYS A 101 -1.30 4.62 21.45
N MET A 102 -1.16 3.58 20.61
CA MET A 102 0.04 2.75 20.48
C MET A 102 1.18 3.42 19.70
N LEU A 103 0.95 4.57 19.08
CA LEU A 103 2.03 5.31 18.42
C LEU A 103 3.05 5.80 19.45
N PRO A 104 4.35 5.80 19.09
CA PRO A 104 5.37 6.52 19.85
C PRO A 104 4.98 7.99 20.01
N LYS A 105 5.39 8.63 21.12
CA LYS A 105 5.10 10.06 21.37
C LYS A 105 5.50 10.96 20.20
N CYS A 106 6.65 10.71 19.57
CA CYS A 106 7.12 11.48 18.41
C CYS A 106 6.23 11.37 17.16
N CYS A 107 5.41 10.31 17.05
CA CYS A 107 4.50 10.09 15.93
C CYS A 107 3.07 10.57 16.21
N LYS A 108 2.78 11.00 17.43
CA LYS A 108 1.50 11.60 17.80
C LYS A 108 1.45 13.05 17.36
N LYS A 109 0.24 13.58 17.19
CA LYS A 109 -0.01 14.97 16.80
C LYS A 109 0.57 15.93 17.87
N PRO A 110 1.06 17.12 17.47
CA PRO A 110 1.58 18.11 18.42
C PRO A 110 0.57 18.57 19.47
N GLU A 111 -0.71 18.57 19.08
CA GLU A 111 -1.86 18.91 19.92
C GLU A 111 -1.95 18.00 21.15
N ASP A 112 -1.55 16.72 20.99
CA ASP A 112 -1.56 15.70 22.03
C ASP A 112 -0.21 15.59 22.78
N GLY A 113 0.65 16.60 22.65
CA GLY A 113 2.00 16.61 23.22
C GLY A 113 3.00 15.71 22.48
N GLY A 114 2.67 15.33 21.24
CA GLY A 114 3.53 14.55 20.35
C GLY A 114 4.39 15.39 19.41
N GLY A 115 5.02 14.71 18.46
CA GLY A 115 5.84 15.32 17.43
C GLY A 115 7.32 15.43 17.78
N MET A 116 8.12 15.79 16.77
CA MET A 116 9.55 16.03 16.93
C MET A 116 9.74 17.46 17.47
N PRO A 117 10.57 17.69 18.51
CA PRO A 117 10.91 19.04 18.92
C PRO A 117 11.47 19.81 17.73
N LYS A 118 10.90 20.99 17.47
CA LYS A 118 11.47 21.94 16.52
C LYS A 118 12.69 22.54 17.18
N HIS A 119 13.87 22.03 16.85
CA HIS A 119 15.15 22.67 17.17
C HIS A 119 15.44 23.72 16.11
#